data_AF-A0A370HPX4-F1
#
_entry.id   AF-A0A370HPX4-F1
#
_cell.length_a   1.000
_cell.length_b   1.000
_cell.length_c   1.000
_cell.angle_alpha   90.00
_cell.angle_beta   90.00
_cell.angle_gamma   90.00
#
_symmetry.space_group_name_H-M   'P 1'
#
loop_
_entity.id
_entity.type
_entity.pdbx_description
1 polymer ?
#
loop_
_entity_poly.entity_id
_entity_poly.type
_entity_poly.pdbx_seq_one_letter_code
_entity_poly.pdbx_strand_id
1 'polypeptide(L)'
;MGAARGIAGSDRPEQAGCFLALDEFECEWFVRMNNTGGPVDVWEVHGIAADDLVVSPEGHYYYPGTIAAAQLRLVRRDVPAARLFDD
;
A
#
# COMPACT_ATOMS: atom_id res chain seq x y z
N MET A 1 -18.26 -8.17 5.76
CA MET A 1 -17.38 -8.82 4.76
C MET A 1 -17.33 -7.93 3.53
N GLY A 2 -16.49 -6.90 3.55
CA GLY A 2 -16.20 -6.07 2.38
C GLY A 2 -14.80 -6.44 1.93
N ALA A 3 -14.67 -7.07 0.76
CA ALA A 3 -13.36 -7.21 0.14
C ALA A 3 -12.86 -5.79 -0.12
N ALA A 4 -11.77 -5.40 0.56
CA ALA A 4 -11.08 -4.16 0.21
C ALA A 4 -10.67 -4.30 -1.26
N ARG A 5 -11.14 -3.38 -2.11
CA ARG A 5 -10.73 -3.33 -3.51
C ARG A 5 -9.20 -3.24 -3.55
N GLY A 6 -8.57 -3.94 -4.48
CA GLY A 6 -7.12 -3.81 -4.68
C GLY A 6 -6.73 -2.38 -5.03
N ILE A 7 -5.45 -2.05 -4.85
CA ILE A 7 -4.88 -0.71 -5.12
C ILE A 7 -5.10 -0.29 -6.58
N ALA A 8 -5.19 -1.27 -7.50
CA ALA A 8 -5.52 -1.11 -8.91
C ALA A 8 -7.00 -1.38 -9.26
N GLY A 9 -7.92 -1.31 -8.30
CA GLY A 9 -9.37 -1.30 -8.57
C GLY A 9 -9.95 -2.68 -8.86
N SER A 10 -9.19 -3.73 -8.54
CA SER A 10 -9.60 -5.13 -8.67
C SER A 10 -10.64 -5.52 -7.60
N ASP A 11 -11.56 -6.42 -7.99
CA ASP A 11 -12.58 -6.98 -7.09
C ASP A 11 -12.03 -8.03 -6.11
N ARG A 12 -10.74 -8.38 -6.24
CA ARG A 12 -10.03 -9.33 -5.38
C ARG A 12 -8.64 -8.79 -5.06
N PRO A 13 -8.10 -9.07 -3.86
CA PRO A 13 -6.73 -8.68 -3.55
C PRO A 13 -5.77 -9.38 -4.51
N GLU A 14 -4.83 -8.63 -5.07
CA GLU A 14 -3.77 -9.17 -5.94
C GLU A 14 -2.87 -10.13 -5.19
N GLN A 15 -2.65 -9.87 -3.89
CA GLN A 15 -1.98 -10.77 -2.96
C GLN A 15 -2.70 -10.87 -1.63
N ALA A 16 -2.64 -12.05 -1.01
CA ALA A 16 -3.13 -12.26 0.36
C ALA A 16 -2.13 -11.69 1.38
N GLY A 17 -2.02 -10.37 1.44
CA GLY A 17 -1.09 -9.66 2.32
C GLY A 17 -1.13 -8.15 2.13
N CYS A 18 -0.17 -7.46 2.74
CA CYS A 18 -0.02 -6.01 2.64
C CYS A 18 1.29 -5.69 1.90
N PHE A 19 1.20 -5.04 0.74
CA PHE A 19 2.38 -4.46 0.09
C PHE A 19 2.97 -3.37 0.98
N LEU A 20 4.29 -3.37 1.12
CA LEU A 20 5.02 -2.39 1.90
C LEU A 20 6.04 -1.70 1.00
N ALA A 21 6.00 -0.37 0.98
CA ALA A 21 7.08 0.42 0.44
C ALA A 21 8.28 0.35 1.39
N LEU A 22 9.47 0.05 0.85
CA LEU A 22 10.71 0.01 1.62
C LEU A 22 11.37 1.39 1.73
N ASP A 23 11.01 2.30 0.84
CA ASP A 23 11.52 3.67 0.80
C ASP A 23 10.46 4.68 0.36
N GLU A 24 10.83 5.96 0.40
CA GLU A 24 9.95 7.07 0.02
C GLU A 24 9.58 7.01 -1.48
N PHE A 25 10.46 6.52 -2.34
CA PHE A 25 10.22 6.46 -3.78
C PHE A 25 9.11 5.44 -4.10
N GLU A 26 9.19 4.24 -3.53
CA GLU A 26 8.14 3.23 -3.65
C GLU A 26 6.82 3.72 -3.02
N CYS A 27 6.89 4.42 -1.90
CA CYS A 27 5.71 4.97 -1.24
C CYS A 27 4.97 5.96 -2.16
N GLU A 28 5.70 6.90 -2.73
CA GLU A 28 5.14 7.87 -3.70
C GLU A 28 4.61 7.17 -4.96
N TRP A 29 5.28 6.12 -5.43
CA TRP A 29 4.80 5.33 -6.56
C TRP A 29 3.47 4.64 -6.26
N PHE A 30 3.31 4.00 -5.10
CA PHE A 30 2.04 3.39 -4.68
C PHE A 30 0.91 4.43 -4.56
N VAL A 31 1.20 5.60 -3.98
CA VAL A 31 0.23 6.70 -3.89
C VAL A 31 -0.22 7.16 -5.28
N ARG A 32 0.68 7.23 -6.27
CA ARG A 32 0.37 7.60 -7.65
C ARG A 32 -0.45 6.53 -8.38
N MET A 33 -0.21 5.27 -8.08
CA MET A 33 -0.93 4.14 -8.67
C MET A 33 -2.37 4.02 -8.15
N ASN A 34 -2.66 4.60 -6.99
CA ASN A 34 -3.99 4.56 -6.38
C ASN A 34 -5.10 4.98 -7.37
N ASN A 35 -5.99 4.03 -7.67
CA ASN A 35 -7.14 4.27 -8.54
C ASN A 35 -8.48 4.12 -7.81
N THR A 36 -8.46 4.17 -6.47
CA THR A 36 -9.66 4.07 -5.63
C THR A 36 -10.66 5.23 -5.82
N GLY A 37 -10.27 6.28 -6.55
CA GLY A 37 -11.13 7.41 -6.89
C GLY A 37 -11.19 8.51 -5.82
N GLY A 38 -10.32 8.43 -4.81
CA GLY A 38 -10.24 9.40 -3.71
C GLY A 38 -8.85 9.45 -3.08
N PRO A 39 -8.64 10.37 -2.13
CA PRO A 39 -7.38 10.47 -1.40
C PRO A 39 -7.11 9.21 -0.56
N VAL A 40 -5.84 8.96 -0.26
CA VAL A 40 -5.37 7.83 0.55
C VAL A 40 -4.50 8.30 1.71
N ASP A 41 -4.52 7.54 2.80
CA ASP A 41 -3.63 7.73 3.92
C ASP A 41 -2.33 6.93 3.72
N VAL A 42 -1.20 7.47 4.20
CA VAL A 42 0.09 6.77 4.24
C VAL A 42 0.42 6.41 5.69
N TRP A 43 0.62 5.11 5.91
CA TRP A 43 0.93 4.54 7.21
C TRP A 43 2.34 3.95 7.18
N GLU A 44 3.13 4.28 8.20
CA GLU A 44 4.39 3.60 8.48
C GLU A 44 4.12 2.37 9.34
N VAL A 45 4.84 1.28 9.05
CA VAL A 45 4.71 0.01 9.75
C VAL A 45 5.94 -0.22 10.62
N HIS A 46 5.71 -0.59 11.88
CA HIS A 46 6.74 -0.87 12.87
C HIS A 46 6.77 -2.34 13.27
N GLY A 47 7.95 -2.84 13.62
CA GLY A 47 8.12 -4.18 14.17
C GLY A 47 7.94 -5.33 13.18
N ILE A 48 8.11 -5.06 11.88
CA ILE A 48 8.26 -6.07 10.83
C ILE A 48 9.69 -5.99 10.31
N ALA A 49 10.41 -7.11 10.27
CA ALA A 49 11.75 -7.15 9.72
C ALA A 49 11.69 -7.31 8.19
N ALA A 50 12.74 -6.85 7.49
CA ALA A 50 12.83 -7.04 6.04
C ALA A 50 12.82 -8.53 5.66
N ASP A 51 13.36 -9.40 6.51
CA ASP A 51 13.38 -10.86 6.32
C ASP A 51 11.98 -11.51 6.42
N ASP A 52 11.00 -10.81 6.98
CA ASP A 52 9.60 -11.26 7.04
C ASP A 52 8.81 -10.93 5.75
N LEU A 53 9.45 -10.22 4.82
CA LEU A 53 8.83 -9.79 3.57
C LEU A 53 9.09 -10.79 2.45
N VAL A 54 8.09 -10.94 1.59
CA VAL A 54 8.14 -11.79 0.42
C VAL A 54 8.09 -10.90 -0.82
N VAL A 55 8.89 -11.22 -1.83
CA VAL A 55 8.83 -10.56 -3.14
C VAL A 55 7.67 -11.17 -3.93
N SER A 56 6.74 -10.34 -4.38
CA SER A 56 5.65 -10.74 -5.25
C SER A 56 6.16 -11.06 -6.66
N PRO A 57 5.40 -11.78 -7.50
CA PRO A 57 5.76 -12.02 -8.90
C PRO A 57 6.03 -10.73 -9.71
N GLU A 58 5.43 -9.62 -9.30
CA GLU A 58 5.58 -8.29 -9.88
C GLU A 58 6.83 -7.55 -9.40
N GLY A 59 7.57 -8.12 -8.43
CA GLY A 59 8.83 -7.57 -7.91
C GLY A 59 8.69 -6.66 -6.69
N HIS A 60 7.50 -6.57 -6.07
CA HIS A 60 7.24 -5.72 -4.91
C HIS A 60 7.22 -6.53 -3.61
N TYR A 61 7.70 -5.93 -2.52
CA TYR A 61 7.67 -6.58 -1.22
C TYR A 61 6.28 -6.51 -0.59
N TYR A 62 5.83 -7.63 -0.04
CA TYR A 62 4.61 -7.70 0.75
C TYR A 62 4.83 -8.55 2.01
N TYR A 63 4.10 -8.19 3.06
CA TYR A 63 4.00 -9.01 4.26
C TYR A 63 2.84 -10.02 4.09
N PRO A 64 3.09 -11.33 4.14
CA PRO A 64 2.08 -12.37 3.94
C PRO A 64 1.25 -12.62 5.22
N GLY A 65 0.67 -11.56 5.77
CA GLY A 65 -0.05 -11.61 7.03
C GLY A 65 -0.85 -10.34 7.33
N THR A 66 -1.44 -10.29 8.52
CA THR A 66 -2.15 -9.11 9.01
C THR A 66 -1.23 -8.25 9.86
N ILE A 67 -1.22 -6.95 9.60
CA ILE A 67 -0.46 -5.96 10.37
C ILE A 67 -1.38 -5.43 11.47
N ALA A 68 -0.95 -5.52 12.74
CA ALA A 68 -1.77 -5.04 13.86
C ALA A 68 -1.83 -3.50 13.87
N ALA A 69 -2.96 -2.93 14.29
CA ALA A 69 -3.10 -1.46 14.35
C ALA A 69 -2.07 -0.78 15.26
N ALA A 70 -1.62 -1.48 16.32
CA ALA A 70 -0.55 -1.00 17.22
C ALA A 70 0.83 -0.89 16.53
N GLN A 71 0.99 -1.53 15.37
CA GLN A 71 2.20 -1.46 14.54
C GLN A 71 2.11 -0.35 13.48
N LEU A 72 0.97 0.35 13.37
CA LEU A 72 0.76 1.38 12.36
C LEU A 72 0.91 2.77 12.98
N ARG A 73 1.61 3.65 12.26
CA ARG A 73 1.68 5.08 12.56
C ARG A 73 1.24 5.86 11.33
N LEU A 74 0.24 6.72 11.49
CA LEU A 74 -0.19 7.61 10.40
C LEU A 74 0.92 8.64 10.15
N VAL A 75 1.42 8.70 8.92
CA VAL A 75 2.48 9.66 8.52
C VAL A 75 1.91 10.75 7.63
N ARG A 76 1.04 10.41 6.68
CA ARG A 76 0.31 11.38 5.84
C ARG A 76 -1.15 11.02 5.78
N ARG A 77 -2.02 12.03 5.82
CA ARG A 77 -3.47 11.88 5.75
C ARG A 77 -4.00 12.54 4.48
N ASP A 78 -5.04 11.96 3.90
CA ASP A 78 -5.78 12.51 2.76
C ASP A 78 -4.88 12.90 1.57
N VAL A 79 -3.87 12.08 1.28
CA VAL A 79 -2.95 12.32 0.17
C VAL A 79 -3.74 12.15 -1.14
N PRO A 80 -3.87 13.19 -1.97
CA PRO A 80 -4.61 13.08 -3.21
C PRO A 80 -3.89 12.08 -4.13
N ALA A 81 -4.67 11.30 -4.88
CA ALA A 81 -4.11 10.58 -6.03
C ALA A 81 -3.43 11.62 -6.93
N ALA A 82 -2.19 11.38 -7.33
CA ALA A 82 -1.53 12.28 -8.27
C ALA A 82 -2.38 12.33 -9.54
N ARG A 83 -2.79 13.53 -9.95
CA ARG A 83 -3.47 13.72 -11.24
C ARG A 83 -2.54 13.19 -12.31
N LEU A 84 -2.90 12.05 -12.92
CA LEU A 84 -2.19 11.52 -14.08
C LEU A 84 -2.32 12.43 -15.32
N PHE A 85 -3.17 13.46 -15.28
CA PHE A 85 -3.33 14.44 -16.35
C PHE A 85 -3.68 15.82 -15.78
N ASP A 86 -2.73 16.75 -15.84
CA ASP A 86 -2.98 18.19 -15.94
C ASP A 86 -2.02 18.66 -17.05
N ASP A 87 -2.53 18.69 -18.29
CA ASP A 87 -2.00 19.44 -19.43
C ASP A 87 -3.07 20.48 -19.81
#